data_AF-A0A1K1QNQ3-F1
#
_entry.id   AF-A0A1K1QNQ3-F1
#
_cell.length_a   1.000
_cell.length_b   1.000
_cell.length_c   1.000
_cell.angle_alpha   90.00
_cell.angle_beta   90.00
_cell.angle_gamma   90.00
#
_symmetry.space_group_name_H-M   'P 1'
#
loop_
_entity.id
_entity.type
_entity.pdbx_description
1 polymer ?
#
loop_
_entity_poly.entity_id
_entity_poly.type
_entity_poly.pdbx_seq_one_letter_code
_entity_poly.pdbx_strand_id
1 'polypeptide(L)'
;MKKTIILLLLCVCSIFAKADPPTKYYIVSAGNFASYSVIQTTNIGITTSQTTSPGVTESWTNSAPGGYYTNPAGQFSYGAYWSDPTLFTPMTIQVLAGYTATVYNANGPSETVRIGLGFTKPNGTSETFFYGPSVTVGNGQTVTVSIPAGAYTYTAPLPVASGQSYPTPLRIFLTYGN
;
A
#
# COMPACT_ATOMS: atom_id res chain seq x y z
N MET A 1 -26.78 -13.38 42.63
CA MET A 1 -26.78 -12.08 41.91
C MET A 1 -25.38 -11.56 41.53
N LYS A 2 -24.30 -11.89 42.25
CA LYS A 2 -22.93 -11.41 41.92
C LYS A 2 -22.32 -11.99 40.63
N LYS A 3 -22.68 -13.21 40.22
CA LYS A 3 -22.11 -13.88 39.03
C LYS A 3 -22.66 -13.34 37.70
N THR A 4 -23.87 -12.78 37.68
CA THR A 4 -24.53 -12.27 36.47
C THR A 4 -23.99 -10.91 36.04
N ILE A 5 -23.54 -10.08 36.99
CA ILE A 5 -22.98 -8.74 36.73
C ILE A 5 -21.59 -8.84 36.08
N ILE A 6 -20.79 -9.84 36.46
CA ILE A 6 -19.43 -10.04 35.90
C ILE A 6 -19.51 -10.50 34.43
N LEU A 7 -20.51 -11.30 34.07
CA LEU A 7 -20.71 -11.75 32.68
C LEU A 7 -21.17 -10.60 31.77
N LEU A 8 -22.01 -9.70 32.28
CA LEU A 8 -22.43 -8.51 31.54
C LEU A 8 -21.26 -7.53 31.31
N LEU A 9 -20.37 -7.37 32.30
CA LEU A 9 -19.22 -6.48 32.22
C LEU A 9 -18.17 -6.97 31.21
N LEU A 10 -17.95 -8.28 31.12
CA LEU A 10 -17.07 -8.89 30.11
C LEU A 10 -17.61 -8.76 28.68
N CYS A 11 -18.94 -8.86 28.50
CA CYS A 11 -19.58 -8.63 27.20
C CYS A 11 -19.54 -7.15 26.76
N VAL A 12 -19.61 -6.18 27.69
CA VAL A 12 -19.53 -4.75 27.34
C VAL A 12 -18.08 -4.34 27.00
N CYS A 13 -17.07 -4.86 27.70
CA CYS A 13 -15.67 -4.56 27.40
C CYS A 13 -15.17 -5.14 26.07
N SER A 14 -15.78 -6.23 25.58
CA SER A 14 -15.43 -6.83 24.28
C SER A 14 -16.12 -6.14 23.09
N ILE A 15 -17.12 -5.28 23.32
CA ILE A 15 -17.73 -4.44 22.28
C ILE A 15 -16.88 -3.19 21.97
N PHE A 16 -15.97 -2.80 22.88
CA PHE A 16 -15.10 -1.63 22.73
C PHE A 16 -13.63 -1.95 22.52
N ALA A 17 -13.28 -3.21 22.27
CA ALA A 17 -11.97 -3.56 21.74
C ALA A 17 -11.89 -3.05 20.29
N LYS A 18 -11.61 -1.75 20.14
CA LYS A 18 -11.22 -1.16 18.87
C LYS A 18 -9.98 -1.93 18.44
N ALA A 19 -10.11 -2.74 17.39
CA ALA A 19 -8.97 -3.40 16.78
C ALA A 19 -7.88 -2.35 16.57
N ASP A 20 -6.62 -2.70 16.88
CA ASP A 20 -5.50 -1.82 16.58
C ASP A 20 -5.66 -1.33 15.14
N PRO A 21 -5.50 -0.01 14.89
CA PRO A 21 -5.65 0.51 13.55
C PRO A 21 -4.76 -0.33 12.64
N PRO A 22 -5.32 -0.94 11.58
CA PRO A 22 -4.56 -1.81 10.71
C PRO A 22 -3.33 -1.04 10.26
N THR A 23 -2.18 -1.71 10.24
CA THR A 23 -0.93 -1.12 9.80
C THR A 23 -1.19 -0.40 8.47
N LYS A 24 -0.87 0.90 8.39
CA LYS A 24 -1.18 1.75 7.21
C LYS A 24 -0.62 1.21 5.89
N TYR A 25 0.34 0.30 6.00
CA TYR A 25 0.85 -0.57 4.95
C TYR A 25 0.30 -1.98 5.16
N TYR A 26 -0.24 -2.57 4.10
CA TYR A 26 -0.64 -3.97 4.08
C TYR A 26 -0.01 -4.66 2.87
N ILE A 27 0.39 -5.92 3.07
CA ILE A 27 0.96 -6.74 2.01
C ILE A 27 -0.21 -7.46 1.34
N VAL A 28 -0.63 -6.98 0.16
CA VAL A 28 -1.53 -7.77 -0.68
C VAL A 28 -0.69 -8.80 -1.41
N SER A 29 -0.81 -10.06 -1.00
CA SER A 29 -0.36 -11.18 -1.81
C SER A 29 -1.26 -11.28 -3.05
N ALA A 30 -0.73 -10.93 -4.22
CA ALA A 30 -1.36 -11.31 -5.47
C ALA A 30 -0.98 -12.77 -5.74
N GLY A 31 -1.93 -13.69 -5.56
CA GLY A 31 -1.73 -15.09 -5.95
C GLY A 31 -1.42 -15.21 -7.44
N ASN A 32 -0.53 -16.15 -7.77
CA ASN A 32 -0.21 -16.65 -9.13
C ASN A 32 0.93 -16.01 -9.94
N PHE A 33 1.81 -15.20 -9.34
CA PHE A 33 3.06 -14.82 -10.04
C PHE A 33 4.18 -15.78 -9.65
N ALA A 34 4.53 -16.71 -10.54
CA ALA A 34 5.79 -17.43 -10.49
C ALA A 34 6.91 -16.46 -10.92
N SER A 35 7.21 -15.49 -10.06
CA SER A 35 8.24 -14.49 -10.27
C SER A 35 9.56 -14.96 -9.68
N TYR A 36 10.61 -14.84 -10.48
CA TYR A 36 11.98 -15.14 -10.12
C TYR A 36 12.64 -13.98 -9.34
N SER A 37 12.23 -12.74 -9.65
CA SER A 37 12.64 -11.53 -8.93
C SER A 37 11.62 -11.06 -7.88
N VAL A 38 12.09 -10.58 -6.73
CA VAL A 38 11.29 -10.11 -5.59
C VAL A 38 11.79 -8.79 -5.02
N ILE A 39 10.88 -7.95 -4.53
CA ILE A 39 11.25 -6.78 -3.71
C ILE A 39 11.68 -7.28 -2.33
N GLN A 40 12.92 -7.02 -1.89
CA GLN A 40 13.43 -7.43 -0.58
C GLN A 40 13.16 -6.36 0.49
N THR A 41 13.53 -5.12 0.21
CA THR A 41 13.34 -3.97 1.10
C THR A 41 12.88 -2.75 0.31
N THR A 42 12.21 -1.82 0.98
CA THR A 42 11.88 -0.52 0.41
C THR A 42 12.25 0.60 1.39
N ASN A 43 12.64 1.75 0.86
CA ASN A 43 12.65 3.00 1.59
C ASN A 43 11.68 3.91 0.85
N ILE A 44 10.49 4.09 1.40
CA ILE A 44 9.41 4.86 0.78
C ILE A 44 8.71 5.72 1.83
N GLY A 45 8.40 6.95 1.42
CA GLY A 45 7.52 7.85 2.13
C GLY A 45 6.30 8.16 1.28
N ILE A 46 5.13 8.04 1.91
CA ILE A 46 3.84 8.33 1.28
C ILE A 46 3.18 9.46 2.05
N THR A 47 2.96 10.58 1.37
CA THR A 47 2.24 11.73 1.89
C THR A 47 0.78 11.63 1.47
N THR A 48 -0.12 11.77 2.43
CA THR A 48 -1.54 11.95 2.15
C THR A 48 -1.96 13.31 2.67
N SER A 49 -2.71 14.04 1.86
CA SER A 49 -3.29 15.34 2.22
C SER A 49 -4.77 15.37 1.87
N GLN A 50 -5.58 16.02 2.70
CA GLN A 50 -7.02 16.10 2.49
C GLN A 50 -7.58 17.43 2.99
N THR A 51 -8.60 17.94 2.31
CA THR A 51 -9.33 19.13 2.76
C THR A 51 -10.43 18.70 3.75
N THR A 52 -10.31 19.09 5.01
CA THR A 52 -11.29 18.73 6.07
C THR A 52 -12.39 19.78 6.23
N SER A 53 -12.13 21.02 5.81
CA SER A 53 -13.11 22.11 5.71
C SER A 53 -12.62 23.17 4.71
N PRO A 54 -13.47 24.11 4.24
CA PRO A 54 -13.05 25.12 3.28
C PRO A 54 -11.81 25.90 3.75
N GLY A 55 -10.73 25.82 2.98
CA GLY A 55 -9.46 26.48 3.31
C GLY A 55 -8.57 25.75 4.32
N VAL A 56 -9.01 24.59 4.85
CA VAL A 56 -8.22 23.80 5.81
C VAL A 56 -7.79 22.48 5.17
N THR A 57 -6.48 22.32 5.00
CA THR A 57 -5.87 21.07 4.51
C THR A 57 -5.03 20.44 5.61
N GLU A 58 -5.31 19.18 5.90
CA GLU A 58 -4.48 18.35 6.77
C GLU A 58 -3.59 17.46 5.92
N SER A 59 -2.35 17.25 6.36
CA SER A 59 -1.36 16.41 5.66
C SER A 59 -0.58 15.57 6.65
N TRP A 60 -0.29 14.33 6.27
CA TRP A 60 0.60 13.46 7.01
C TRP A 60 1.48 12.66 6.07
N THR A 61 2.72 12.43 6.50
CA THR A 61 3.68 11.58 5.79
C THR A 61 3.90 10.30 6.59
N ASN A 62 3.80 9.16 5.91
CA ASN A 62 4.19 7.87 6.48
C ASN A 62 5.52 7.49 5.88
N SER A 63 6.60 7.82 6.58
CA SER A 63 7.94 7.33 6.30
C SER A 63 8.17 6.08 7.14
N ALA A 64 8.12 4.90 6.53
CA ALA A 64 8.70 3.73 7.18
C ALA A 64 10.20 3.72 6.88
N PRO A 65 11.10 3.26 7.78
CA PRO A 65 12.11 2.35 7.27
C PRO A 65 11.31 1.12 6.79
N GLY A 66 11.15 0.98 5.47
CA GLY A 66 10.36 -0.12 4.93
C GLY A 66 10.96 -1.43 5.41
N GLY A 67 10.11 -2.24 6.05
CA GLY A 67 10.52 -3.53 6.57
C GLY A 67 10.93 -4.48 5.45
N TYR A 68 11.47 -5.63 5.82
CA TYR A 68 11.63 -6.74 4.90
C TYR A 68 10.25 -7.21 4.43
N TYR A 69 9.98 -7.13 3.12
CA TYR A 69 8.72 -7.59 2.54
C TYR A 69 8.97 -8.91 1.81
N THR A 70 9.12 -10.01 2.55
CA THR A 70 9.34 -11.34 1.97
C THR A 70 8.02 -12.02 1.59
N ASN A 71 7.61 -11.93 0.32
CA ASN A 71 6.60 -12.82 -0.31
C ASN A 71 6.74 -12.74 -1.86
N PRO A 72 6.63 -13.85 -2.63
CA PRO A 72 7.23 -13.97 -3.96
C PRO A 72 6.50 -13.26 -5.12
N ALA A 73 5.57 -12.34 -4.85
CA ALA A 73 4.83 -11.62 -5.90
C ALA A 73 5.14 -10.11 -5.97
N GLY A 74 6.00 -9.56 -5.10
CA GLY A 74 6.56 -8.22 -5.27
C GLY A 74 5.55 -7.07 -5.28
N GLN A 75 4.47 -7.14 -4.49
CA GLN A 75 3.47 -6.07 -4.36
C GLN A 75 3.23 -5.68 -2.90
N PHE A 76 3.07 -4.38 -2.65
CA PHE A 76 2.62 -3.85 -1.36
C PHE A 76 1.61 -2.72 -1.54
N SER A 77 0.72 -2.58 -0.57
CA SER A 77 -0.46 -1.72 -0.65
C SER A 77 -0.46 -0.70 0.47
N TYR A 78 -0.82 0.54 0.14
CA TYR A 78 -1.01 1.63 1.09
C TYR A 78 -2.48 2.01 1.17
N GLY A 79 -2.99 2.12 2.40
CA GLY A 79 -4.36 2.52 2.69
C GLY A 79 -5.42 1.42 2.53
N ALA A 80 -5.01 0.15 2.39
CA ALA A 80 -5.91 -0.97 2.60
C ALA A 80 -6.43 -0.89 4.04
N TYR A 81 -7.75 -1.04 4.24
CA TYR A 81 -8.41 -0.94 5.54
C TYR A 81 -8.44 0.46 6.17
N TRP A 82 -8.39 1.51 5.36
CA TRP A 82 -8.99 2.79 5.78
C TRP A 82 -10.51 2.60 5.92
N SER A 83 -10.94 1.91 6.98
CA SER A 83 -12.33 1.82 7.38
C SER A 83 -12.77 3.22 7.82
N ASP A 84 -13.57 3.88 6.98
CA ASP A 84 -14.59 4.92 7.26
C ASP A 84 -14.58 5.62 8.65
N PRO A 85 -14.70 6.97 8.80
CA PRO A 85 -14.85 8.06 7.83
C PRO A 85 -13.68 9.05 7.83
N THR A 86 -12.45 8.62 8.14
CA THR A 86 -11.31 9.54 8.38
C THR A 86 -10.76 10.24 7.14
N LEU A 87 -11.26 9.91 5.94
CA LEU A 87 -10.78 10.45 4.68
C LEU A 87 -11.85 11.28 4.00
N PHE A 88 -11.55 12.56 3.82
CA PHE A 88 -12.42 13.49 3.12
C PHE A 88 -11.88 13.71 1.72
N THR A 89 -12.77 13.68 0.72
CA THR A 89 -12.43 14.17 -0.61
C THR A 89 -12.69 15.67 -0.71
N PRO A 90 -11.81 16.45 -1.36
CA PRO A 90 -10.65 15.98 -2.11
C PRO A 90 -9.48 15.52 -1.22
N MET A 91 -8.87 14.39 -1.59
CA MET A 91 -7.67 13.82 -0.96
C MET A 91 -6.60 13.58 -2.02
N THR A 92 -5.34 13.87 -1.72
CA THR A 92 -4.20 13.55 -2.58
C THR A 92 -3.26 12.58 -1.86
N ILE A 93 -2.93 11.48 -2.53
CA ILE A 93 -1.86 10.56 -2.11
C ILE A 93 -0.67 10.79 -3.04
N GLN A 94 0.51 10.93 -2.46
CA GLN A 94 1.75 11.24 -3.17
C GLN A 94 2.92 10.39 -2.68
N VAL A 95 3.70 9.88 -3.64
CA VAL A 95 5.04 9.35 -3.47
C VAL A 95 6.01 10.36 -4.07
N LEU A 96 6.94 10.87 -3.26
CA LEU A 96 7.96 11.82 -3.73
C LEU A 96 9.12 11.09 -4.44
N ALA A 97 9.92 11.84 -5.19
CA ALA A 97 11.14 11.32 -5.78
C ALA A 97 12.21 11.03 -4.72
N GLY A 98 13.16 10.15 -5.04
CA GLY A 98 14.30 9.82 -4.17
C GLY A 98 14.12 8.55 -3.33
N TYR A 99 12.97 7.88 -3.45
CA TYR A 99 12.72 6.59 -2.80
C TYR A 99 13.22 5.41 -3.64
N THR A 100 13.58 4.32 -2.97
CA THR A 100 14.23 3.15 -3.60
C THR A 100 13.72 1.85 -3.03
N ALA A 101 13.81 0.79 -3.83
CA ALA A 101 13.60 -0.59 -3.42
C ALA A 101 14.85 -1.43 -3.72
N THR A 102 15.10 -2.49 -2.95
CA THR A 102 16.04 -3.54 -3.36
C THR A 102 15.27 -4.68 -3.99
N VAL A 103 15.75 -5.16 -5.14
CA VAL A 103 15.16 -6.28 -5.87
C VAL A 103 16.18 -7.39 -6.00
N TYR A 104 15.77 -8.61 -5.64
CA TYR A 104 16.61 -9.80 -5.70
C TYR A 104 16.03 -10.81 -6.67
N ASN A 105 16.87 -11.32 -7.57
CA ASN A 105 16.53 -12.41 -8.46
C ASN A 105 16.96 -13.73 -7.82
N ALA A 106 15.97 -14.47 -7.29
CA ALA A 106 16.20 -15.63 -6.44
C ALA A 106 16.52 -16.91 -7.20
N ASN A 107 15.96 -17.08 -8.39
CA ASN A 107 16.15 -18.25 -9.25
C ASN A 107 15.86 -17.77 -10.66
N GLY A 108 16.63 -18.09 -11.70
CA GLY A 108 16.27 -17.72 -13.09
C GLY A 108 17.38 -17.00 -13.87
N PRO A 109 17.21 -16.75 -15.18
CA PRO A 109 18.16 -15.96 -15.97
C PRO A 109 18.15 -14.48 -15.52
N SER A 110 19.01 -13.66 -16.11
CA SER A 110 18.95 -12.21 -15.86
C SER A 110 17.62 -11.64 -16.33
N GLU A 111 16.98 -10.80 -15.52
CA GLU A 111 15.65 -10.24 -15.79
C GLU A 111 15.70 -8.72 -15.83
N THR A 112 14.96 -8.10 -16.76
CA THR A 112 14.74 -6.66 -16.76
C THR A 112 13.45 -6.34 -16.02
N VAL A 113 13.56 -5.59 -14.93
CA VAL A 113 12.47 -5.27 -14.00
C VAL A 113 12.39 -3.77 -13.75
N ARG A 114 11.24 -3.30 -13.27
CA ARG A 114 11.05 -1.93 -12.77
C ARG A 114 10.00 -1.91 -11.67
N ILE A 115 10.04 -0.87 -10.84
CA ILE A 115 8.99 -0.61 -9.85
C ILE A 115 7.89 0.27 -10.47
N GLY A 116 6.64 -0.14 -10.28
CA GLY A 116 5.46 0.62 -10.64
C GLY A 116 4.66 1.08 -9.41
N LEU A 117 3.95 2.19 -9.56
CA LEU A 117 2.87 2.63 -8.68
C LEU A 117 1.54 2.49 -9.44
N GLY A 118 0.51 1.96 -8.79
CA GLY A 118 -0.85 1.89 -9.29
C GLY A 118 -1.78 2.61 -8.32
N PHE A 119 -2.41 3.69 -8.77
CA PHE A 119 -3.42 4.41 -8.00
C PHE A 119 -4.81 3.96 -8.46
N THR A 120 -5.51 3.20 -7.62
CA THR A 120 -6.88 2.76 -7.90
C THR A 120 -7.79 3.97 -7.99
N LYS A 121 -8.61 4.08 -9.04
CA LYS A 121 -9.57 5.18 -9.19
C LYS A 121 -10.84 4.93 -8.37
N PRO A 122 -11.65 5.97 -8.08
CA PRO A 122 -12.93 5.83 -7.35
C PRO A 122 -13.94 4.84 -7.94
N ASN A 123 -13.80 4.43 -9.21
CA ASN A 123 -14.62 3.40 -9.84
C ASN A 123 -14.18 1.96 -9.50
N GLY A 124 -13.10 1.77 -8.73
CA GLY A 124 -12.60 0.48 -8.24
C GLY A 124 -12.07 -0.49 -9.30
N THR A 125 -12.19 -0.13 -10.58
CA THR A 125 -11.96 -1.03 -11.72
C THR A 125 -10.83 -0.55 -12.63
N SER A 126 -10.29 0.64 -12.38
CA SER A 126 -9.19 1.21 -13.16
C SER A 126 -8.12 1.80 -12.26
N GLU A 127 -6.88 1.80 -12.74
CA GLU A 127 -5.72 2.36 -12.05
C GLU A 127 -5.05 3.45 -12.90
N THR A 128 -4.37 4.40 -12.25
CA THR A 128 -3.39 5.29 -12.88
C THR A 128 -2.01 4.78 -12.54
N PHE A 129 -1.15 4.54 -13.55
CA PHE A 129 0.16 3.94 -13.36
C PHE A 129 1.31 4.94 -13.51
N PHE A 130 2.34 4.76 -12.69
CA PHE A 130 3.64 5.43 -12.81
C PHE A 130 4.73 4.36 -12.77
N TYR A 131 5.69 4.43 -13.68
CA TYR A 131 6.76 3.44 -13.78
C TYR A 131 8.13 4.09 -13.58
N GLY A 132 8.95 3.43 -12.76
CA GLY A 132 10.35 3.77 -12.56
C GLY A 132 11.21 3.30 -13.74
N PRO A 133 12.51 3.60 -13.70
CA PRO A 133 13.45 3.10 -14.70
C PRO A 133 13.56 1.58 -14.64
N SER A 134 13.75 0.98 -15.81
CA SER A 134 14.05 -0.44 -15.94
C SER A 134 15.50 -0.73 -15.56
N VAL A 135 15.72 -1.82 -14.84
CA VAL A 135 17.03 -2.31 -14.42
C VAL A 135 17.16 -3.81 -14.70
N THR A 136 18.37 -4.28 -14.99
CA THR A 136 18.62 -5.71 -15.16
C THR A 136 19.15 -6.31 -13.87
N VAL A 137 18.53 -7.39 -13.40
CA VAL A 137 18.91 -8.14 -12.20
C VAL A 137 19.44 -9.50 -12.61
N GLY A 138 20.74 -9.72 -12.43
CA GLY A 138 21.37 -11.01 -12.69
C GLY A 138 20.91 -12.10 -11.71
N ASN A 139 21.04 -13.36 -12.10
CA ASN A 139 20.72 -14.51 -11.23
C ASN A 139 21.49 -14.43 -9.90
N GLY A 140 20.77 -14.55 -8.78
CA GLY A 140 21.34 -14.50 -7.44
C GLY A 140 21.86 -13.13 -7.03
N GLN A 141 21.56 -12.07 -7.79
CA GLN A 141 21.98 -10.70 -7.49
C GLN A 141 20.85 -9.89 -6.87
N THR A 142 21.24 -8.91 -6.05
CA THR A 142 20.36 -7.85 -5.55
C THR A 142 20.77 -6.53 -6.20
N VAL A 143 19.80 -5.76 -6.68
CA VAL A 143 20.02 -4.40 -7.19
C VAL A 143 19.11 -3.40 -6.52
N THR A 144 19.56 -2.15 -6.44
CA THR A 144 18.73 -1.03 -6.00
C THR A 144 17.99 -0.43 -7.19
N VAL A 145 16.68 -0.27 -7.07
CA VAL A 145 15.77 0.24 -8.10
C VAL A 145 15.09 1.49 -7.57
N SER A 146 15.02 2.53 -8.40
CA SER A 146 14.29 3.75 -8.05
C SER A 146 12.77 3.50 -8.08
N ILE A 147 12.08 3.95 -7.04
CA ILE A 147 10.62 4.01 -7.01
C ILE A 147 10.22 5.30 -7.74
N PRO A 148 9.32 5.26 -8.74
CA PRO A 148 8.92 6.48 -9.43
C PRO A 148 8.16 7.40 -8.47
N ALA A 149 8.28 8.71 -8.68
CA ALA A 149 7.37 9.66 -8.07
C ALA A 149 5.99 9.55 -8.73
N GLY A 150 4.94 9.77 -7.96
CA GLY A 150 3.57 9.71 -8.47
C GLY A 150 2.60 10.32 -7.47
N ALA A 151 1.58 11.00 -7.98
CA ALA A 151 0.52 11.55 -7.16
C ALA A 151 -0.83 11.33 -7.83
N TYR A 152 -1.86 11.13 -7.02
CA TYR A 152 -3.23 11.06 -7.49
C TYR A 152 -4.16 11.76 -6.52
N THR A 153 -5.03 12.62 -7.07
CA THR A 153 -6.06 13.34 -6.33
C THR A 153 -7.41 12.65 -6.52
N TYR A 154 -7.96 12.17 -5.42
CA TYR A 154 -9.29 11.60 -5.29
C TYR A 154 -10.29 12.73 -5.07
N THR A 155 -11.14 12.97 -6.06
CA THR A 155 -12.26 13.93 -5.98
C THR A 155 -13.58 13.29 -5.57
N ALA A 156 -13.62 11.96 -5.54
CA ALA A 156 -14.74 11.16 -5.06
C ALA A 156 -14.22 10.08 -4.12
N PRO A 157 -15.02 9.66 -3.12
CA PRO A 157 -14.63 8.60 -2.20
C PRO A 157 -14.20 7.35 -2.95
N LEU A 158 -13.18 6.66 -2.43
CA LEU A 158 -12.85 5.32 -2.90
C LEU A 158 -14.05 4.39 -2.65
N PRO A 159 -14.31 3.41 -3.53
CA PRO A 159 -15.47 2.56 -3.37
C PRO A 159 -15.23 1.64 -2.17
N VAL A 160 -15.81 1.98 -1.01
CA VAL A 160 -15.88 1.10 0.16
C VAL A 160 -16.92 0.05 -0.15
N ALA A 161 -16.59 -0.93 -1.00
CA ALA A 161 -17.53 -1.99 -1.31
C ALA A 161 -17.71 -2.87 -0.06
N SER A 162 -18.90 -2.84 0.54
CA SER A 162 -19.27 -3.83 1.55
C SER A 162 -19.19 -5.22 0.91
N GLY A 163 -18.25 -6.06 1.36
CA GLY A 163 -18.16 -7.46 0.95
C GLY A 163 -17.49 -7.75 -0.40
N GLN A 164 -16.81 -6.79 -1.03
CA GLN A 164 -15.92 -7.03 -2.18
C GLN A 164 -14.55 -6.40 -1.90
N SER A 165 -13.49 -7.07 -2.37
CA SER A 165 -12.06 -6.78 -2.16
C SER A 165 -11.76 -5.30 -1.88
N TYR A 166 -11.36 -5.01 -0.65
CA TYR A 166 -11.10 -3.68 -0.11
C TYR A 166 -10.29 -2.80 -1.08
N PRO A 167 -10.72 -1.55 -1.38
CA PRO A 167 -9.99 -0.69 -2.31
C PRO A 167 -8.63 -0.36 -1.70
N THR A 168 -7.56 -0.74 -2.39
CA THR A 168 -6.22 -0.25 -2.09
C THR A 168 -6.04 1.05 -2.87
N PRO A 169 -5.95 2.24 -2.21
CA PRO A 169 -5.69 3.49 -2.91
C PRO A 169 -4.44 3.45 -3.79
N LEU A 170 -3.34 2.96 -3.21
CA LEU A 170 -2.03 2.94 -3.86
C LEU A 170 -1.39 1.56 -3.69
N ARG A 171 -1.00 0.97 -4.81
CA ARG A 171 -0.23 -0.27 -4.91
C ARG A 171 1.16 0.06 -5.44
N ILE A 172 2.18 -0.52 -4.83
CA ILE A 172 3.54 -0.49 -5.37
C ILE A 172 3.90 -1.92 -5.76
N PHE A 173 4.41 -2.11 -6.97
CA PHE A 173 4.58 -3.44 -7.54
C PHE A 173 5.84 -3.55 -8.39
N LEU A 174 6.42 -4.75 -8.43
CA LEU A 174 7.44 -5.14 -9.39
C LEU A 174 6.76 -5.56 -10.71
N THR A 175 7.30 -5.11 -11.84
CA THR A 175 6.86 -5.56 -13.17
C THR A 175 8.06 -5.79 -14.09
N TYR A 176 7.84 -6.54 -15.16
CA TYR A 176 8.86 -6.96 -16.11
C TYR A 176 8.83 -6.10 -17.38
N GLY A 177 10.01 -5.83 -17.93
CA GLY A 177 10.17 -5.12 -19.21
C GLY A 177 9.93 -3.60 -19.16
N ASN A 178 9.84 -3.02 -20.36
CA ASN A 178 9.55 -1.60 -20.62
C ASN A 178 8.07 -1.35 -20.91
#